data_AF-A0A356FE10-F1
#
_entry.id   AF-A0A356FE10-F1
#
_cell.length_a   1.000
_cell.length_b   1.000
_cell.length_c   1.000
_cell.angle_alpha   90.00
_cell.angle_beta   90.00
_cell.angle_gamma   90.00
#
_symmetry.space_group_name_H-M   'P 1'
#
loop_
_entity.id
_entity.type
_entity.pdbx_description
1 polymer ?
#
loop_
_entity_poly.entity_id
_entity_poly.type
_entity_poly.pdbx_seq_one_letter_code
_entity_poly.pdbx_strand_id
1 'polypeptide(L)'
;MLLASPAWAQEKSADAPAAAASAAGHEAEKPGLFWMPDAISTYGEGVDDLFVLIFWITGIAFVVVEGLMLWFLFRYRNREGHEKAYYTHGNNKLEVTWTLGTVAVLVFIAYIQLVGDSSWLTIKAGYPEKDGVVEPGTFVVRVYGEQFAWHFNYPGKDGKFEDQRHSFKSPTNPIGLDVPAKDKVLPKLVVPENVNILIELNSLGKYDANTETYTHPVLHSFFSPNLRLKQDLVPYHPGKIWFKIKQGTAREGEKYEIV
;
A
#
# COMPACT_ATOMS: atom_id res chain seq x y z
N MET A 1 -13.54 19.93 -15.87
CA MET A 1 -12.51 19.45 -14.93
C MET A 1 -11.61 18.51 -15.71
N LEU A 2 -10.40 18.94 -16.08
CA LEU A 2 -9.50 18.14 -16.91
C LEU A 2 -8.68 17.22 -16.00
N LEU A 3 -8.91 15.91 -16.11
CA LEU A 3 -8.03 14.89 -15.53
C LEU A 3 -6.68 14.92 -16.27
N ALA A 4 -5.59 14.61 -15.56
CA ALA A 4 -4.29 14.47 -16.22
C ALA A 4 -4.34 13.35 -17.28
N SER A 5 -3.72 13.59 -18.45
CA SER A 5 -3.66 12.59 -19.51
C SER A 5 -2.83 11.36 -19.08
N PRO A 6 -3.23 10.14 -19.47
CA PRO A 6 -2.51 8.94 -19.07
C PRO A 6 -1.14 8.82 -19.74
N ALA A 7 -0.18 8.19 -19.04
CA ALA A 7 1.19 7.99 -19.54
C ALA A 7 1.24 7.26 -20.89
N TRP A 8 0.28 6.37 -21.18
CA TRP A 8 0.17 5.70 -22.50
C TRP A 8 -0.26 6.64 -23.63
N ALA A 9 -0.93 7.76 -23.33
CA ALA A 9 -1.24 8.79 -24.33
C ALA A 9 -0.03 9.67 -24.65
N GLN A 10 1.06 9.53 -23.88
CA GLN A 10 2.34 10.21 -24.07
C GLN A 10 3.45 9.30 -24.61
N GLU A 11 3.12 8.07 -25.04
CA GLU A 11 4.03 7.25 -25.86
C GLU A 11 4.33 8.02 -27.15
N LYS A 12 5.49 8.70 -27.18
CA LYS A 12 6.04 9.29 -28.39
C LYS A 12 6.27 8.17 -29.39
N SER A 13 5.79 8.34 -30.62
CA SER A 13 6.36 7.62 -31.77
C SER A 13 7.88 7.79 -31.72
N ALA A 14 8.63 6.72 -31.98
CA ALA A 14 10.07 6.57 -31.73
C ALA A 14 11.02 7.57 -32.44
N ASP A 15 10.53 8.68 -32.96
CA ASP A 15 11.29 9.70 -33.68
C ASP A 15 11.01 11.11 -33.11
N ALA A 16 11.69 11.49 -32.02
CA ALA A 16 11.92 12.91 -31.68
C ALA A 16 13.09 13.06 -30.69
N PRO A 17 13.97 14.06 -30.87
CA PRO A 17 15.32 14.07 -30.33
C PRO A 17 15.36 14.34 -28.81
N ALA A 18 16.37 13.75 -28.17
CA ALA A 18 16.77 14.00 -26.80
C ALA A 18 17.12 15.49 -26.61
N ALA A 19 16.34 16.19 -25.78
CA ALA A 19 16.67 17.54 -25.34
C ALA A 19 16.46 17.66 -23.83
N ALA A 20 17.59 17.90 -23.16
CA ALA A 20 17.76 18.43 -21.80
C ALA A 20 17.10 17.63 -20.65
N ALA A 21 17.75 16.52 -20.27
CA ALA A 21 17.71 16.05 -18.89
C ALA A 21 18.41 17.11 -18.02
N SER A 22 17.63 17.92 -17.31
CA SER A 22 18.15 18.74 -16.20
C SER A 22 18.65 17.79 -15.13
N ALA A 23 19.93 17.91 -14.77
CA ALA A 23 20.56 17.22 -13.66
C ALA A 23 19.90 17.65 -12.34
N ALA A 24 18.83 16.98 -11.95
CA ALA A 24 18.37 16.97 -10.57
C ALA A 24 19.33 16.06 -9.80
N GLY A 25 19.99 16.61 -8.78
CA GLY A 25 20.91 15.86 -7.94
C GLY A 25 20.26 14.59 -7.41
N HIS A 26 20.94 13.46 -7.58
CA HIS A 26 20.59 12.25 -6.88
C HIS A 26 20.83 12.49 -5.39
N GLU A 27 19.77 12.80 -4.63
CA GLU A 27 19.79 12.54 -3.19
C GLU A 27 20.17 11.07 -3.03
N ALA A 28 21.24 10.83 -2.28
CA ALA A 28 21.75 9.49 -2.07
C ALA A 28 20.62 8.61 -1.51
N GLU A 29 20.26 7.56 -2.24
CA GLU A 29 19.32 6.54 -1.81
C GLU A 29 19.75 6.07 -0.41
N LYS A 30 18.93 6.34 0.61
CA LYS A 30 19.16 5.74 1.93
C LYS A 30 19.17 4.23 1.72
N PRO A 31 20.18 3.48 2.19
CA PRO A 31 20.17 2.04 2.04
C PRO A 31 18.93 1.49 2.75
N GLY A 32 17.97 1.02 1.96
CA GLY A 32 16.77 0.36 2.47
C GLY A 32 17.12 -0.90 3.26
N LEU A 33 16.14 -1.45 3.97
CA LEU A 33 16.31 -2.76 4.61
C LEU A 33 16.56 -3.78 3.50
N PHE A 34 17.65 -4.54 3.58
CA PHE A 34 18.07 -5.43 2.49
C PHE A 34 17.00 -6.46 2.06
N TRP A 35 16.00 -6.72 2.92
CA TRP A 35 14.90 -7.66 2.68
C TRP A 35 13.59 -7.00 2.27
N MET A 36 13.51 -5.66 2.24
CA MET A 36 12.32 -4.94 1.82
C MET A 36 12.50 -4.39 0.41
N PRO A 37 11.45 -4.43 -0.43
CA PRO A 37 11.50 -3.81 -1.75
C PRO A 37 11.49 -2.29 -1.61
N ASP A 38 12.07 -1.62 -2.60
CA ASP A 38 12.24 -0.17 -2.61
C ASP A 38 10.91 0.57 -2.43
N ALA A 39 10.92 1.56 -1.54
CA ALA A 39 9.79 2.45 -1.31
C ALA A 39 9.74 3.51 -2.42
N ILE A 40 8.72 3.43 -3.29
CA ILE A 40 8.58 4.33 -4.46
C ILE A 40 7.53 5.43 -4.25
N SER A 41 6.67 5.29 -3.24
CA SER A 41 5.67 6.30 -2.89
C SER A 41 6.28 7.43 -2.05
N THR A 42 5.68 8.62 -2.10
CA THR A 42 6.15 9.80 -1.35
C THR A 42 6.10 9.65 0.18
N TYR A 43 5.34 8.68 0.69
CA TYR A 43 5.26 8.37 2.13
C TYR A 43 5.90 7.03 2.50
N GLY A 44 6.40 6.26 1.52
CA GLY A 44 6.90 4.90 1.78
C GLY A 44 8.09 4.86 2.73
N GLU A 45 9.01 5.84 2.65
CA GLU A 45 10.16 5.93 3.55
C GLU A 45 9.76 6.15 5.01
N GLY A 46 8.77 7.01 5.28
CA GLY A 46 8.32 7.22 6.66
C GLY A 46 7.62 5.99 7.24
N VAL A 47 6.96 5.16 6.41
CA VAL A 47 6.45 3.85 6.83
C VAL A 47 7.60 2.91 7.17
N ASP A 48 8.66 2.90 6.36
CA ASP A 48 9.84 2.06 6.59
C ASP A 48 10.60 2.47 7.87
N ASP A 49 10.80 3.77 8.09
CA ASP A 49 11.44 4.30 9.30
C ASP A 49 10.67 3.89 10.57
N LEU A 50 9.34 4.01 10.54
CA LEU A 50 8.48 3.58 11.64
C LEU A 50 8.55 2.07 11.85
N PHE A 51 8.55 1.28 10.77
CA PHE A 51 8.68 -0.17 10.83
C PHE A 51 10.00 -0.55 11.51
N VAL A 52 11.12 0.05 11.11
CA VAL A 52 12.45 -0.21 11.70
C VAL A 52 12.49 0.13 13.18
N LEU A 53 11.91 1.28 13.57
CA LEU A 53 11.83 1.69 14.97
C LEU A 53 11.09 0.64 15.81
N ILE A 54 9.90 0.24 15.38
CA ILE A 54 9.09 -0.76 16.09
C ILE A 54 9.80 -2.12 16.10
N PHE A 55 10.42 -2.51 14.98
CA PHE A 55 11.17 -3.75 14.86
C PHE A 55 12.30 -3.83 15.89
N TRP A 56 13.08 -2.77 16.07
CA TRP A 56 14.16 -2.76 17.06
C TRP A 56 13.65 -2.70 18.51
N ILE A 57 12.62 -1.90 18.80
CA ILE A 57 12.03 -1.84 20.15
C ILE A 57 11.51 -3.23 20.55
N THR A 58 10.73 -3.86 19.68
CA THR A 58 10.17 -5.19 19.93
C THR A 58 11.23 -6.29 19.91
N GLY A 59 12.24 -6.19 19.03
CA GLY A 59 13.39 -7.10 18.98
C GLY A 59 14.23 -7.08 20.25
N ILE A 60 14.52 -5.89 20.81
CA ILE A 60 15.23 -5.76 22.09
C ILE A 60 14.39 -6.38 23.22
N ALA A 61 13.09 -6.06 23.28
CA ALA A 61 12.19 -6.62 24.28
C ALA A 61 12.13 -8.16 24.18
N PHE A 62 12.05 -8.71 22.96
CA PHE A 62 12.11 -10.14 22.69
C PHE A 62 13.41 -10.76 23.23
N VAL A 63 14.58 -10.21 22.88
CA VAL A 63 15.87 -10.72 23.36
C VAL A 63 15.99 -10.66 24.88
N VAL A 64 15.46 -9.61 25.52
CA VAL A 64 15.44 -9.50 27.00
C VAL A 64 14.57 -10.58 27.62
N VAL A 65 13.35 -10.78 27.10
CA VAL A 65 12.41 -11.79 27.62
C VAL A 65 12.95 -13.21 27.41
N GLU A 66 13.38 -13.54 26.19
CA GLU A 66 13.98 -14.84 25.87
C GLU A 66 15.26 -15.08 26.67
N GLY A 67 16.11 -14.06 26.80
CA GLY A 67 17.33 -14.12 27.60
C GLY A 67 17.05 -14.38 29.08
N LEU A 68 16.06 -13.69 29.66
CA LEU A 68 15.62 -13.93 31.04
C LEU A 68 15.00 -15.32 31.21
N MET A 69 14.21 -15.77 30.24
CA MET A 69 13.62 -17.11 30.26
C MET A 69 14.70 -18.20 30.21
N LEU A 70 15.64 -18.11 29.27
CA LEU A 70 16.78 -19.02 29.19
C LEU A 70 17.60 -18.97 30.47
N TRP A 71 17.87 -17.76 31.00
CA TRP A 71 18.58 -17.60 32.26
C TRP A 71 17.86 -18.29 33.42
N PHE A 72 16.54 -18.12 33.55
CA PHE A 72 15.74 -18.80 34.57
C PHE A 72 15.78 -20.32 34.39
N LEU A 73 15.66 -20.82 33.16
CA LEU A 73 15.77 -22.25 32.86
C LEU A 73 17.12 -22.81 33.31
N PHE A 74 18.23 -22.14 33.02
CA PHE A 74 19.56 -22.62 33.42
C PHE A 74 19.82 -22.45 34.92
N ARG A 75 19.42 -21.33 35.51
CA ARG A 75 19.71 -20.95 36.90
C ARG A 75 18.83 -21.70 37.91
N TYR A 76 17.58 -21.97 37.54
CA TYR A 76 16.57 -22.61 38.39
C TYR A 76 16.15 -24.01 37.91
N ARG A 77 16.89 -24.65 36.98
CA ARG A 77 16.62 -26.06 36.65
C ARG A 77 16.72 -26.94 37.90
N ASN A 78 15.83 -27.93 37.96
CA ASN A 78 15.85 -28.94 39.01
C ASN A 78 17.16 -29.74 38.98
N ARG A 79 17.73 -30.00 40.17
CA ARG A 79 18.92 -30.83 40.38
C ARG A 79 18.76 -31.55 41.72
N GLU A 80 19.37 -32.72 41.84
CA GLU A 80 19.36 -33.47 43.10
C GLU A 80 19.94 -32.63 44.24
N GLY A 81 19.23 -32.56 45.37
CA GLY A 81 19.61 -31.77 46.54
C GLY A 81 19.19 -30.29 46.54
N HIS A 82 18.51 -29.78 45.50
CA HIS A 82 17.97 -28.41 45.53
C HIS A 82 16.66 -28.33 46.32
N GLU A 83 16.51 -27.24 47.10
CA GLU A 83 15.27 -26.94 47.83
C GLU A 83 14.07 -26.76 46.87
N LYS A 84 12.87 -27.12 47.36
CA LYS A 84 11.62 -26.92 46.61
C LYS A 84 11.40 -25.44 46.31
N ALA A 85 10.72 -25.15 45.20
CA ALA A 85 10.43 -23.78 44.78
C ALA A 85 9.71 -22.99 45.89
N TYR A 86 10.17 -21.76 46.13
CA TYR A 86 9.56 -20.84 47.07
C TYR A 86 8.39 -20.10 46.43
N TYR A 87 7.24 -20.07 47.12
CA TYR A 87 6.05 -19.37 46.64
C TYR A 87 6.06 -17.92 47.13
N THR A 88 6.25 -16.99 46.20
CA THR A 88 6.11 -15.54 46.45
C THR A 88 4.74 -15.06 46.00
N HIS A 89 4.08 -14.23 46.81
CA HIS A 89 2.85 -13.53 46.40
C HIS A 89 3.16 -12.07 46.04
N GLY A 90 3.22 -11.80 44.74
CA GLY A 90 3.19 -10.45 44.15
C GLY A 90 4.40 -9.55 44.46
N ASN A 91 4.55 -8.51 43.65
CA ASN A 91 5.45 -7.40 43.97
C ASN A 91 4.90 -6.13 43.32
N ASN A 92 4.10 -5.37 44.08
CA ASN A 92 3.45 -4.15 43.58
C ASN A 92 4.43 -3.17 42.93
N LYS A 93 5.67 -3.06 43.44
CA LYS A 93 6.66 -2.16 42.84
C LYS A 93 7.09 -2.64 41.46
N LEU A 94 7.33 -3.95 41.32
CA LEU A 94 7.69 -4.56 40.05
C LEU A 94 6.53 -4.45 39.04
N GLU A 95 5.31 -4.73 39.50
CA GLU A 95 4.08 -4.64 38.72
C GLU A 95 3.84 -3.23 38.17
N VAL A 96 3.95 -2.21 39.02
CA VAL A 96 3.83 -0.81 38.60
C VAL A 96 4.96 -0.42 37.63
N THR A 97 6.19 -0.87 37.88
CA THR A 97 7.35 -0.50 37.06
C THR A 97 7.22 -1.03 35.63
N TRP A 98 6.90 -2.31 35.43
CA TRP A 98 6.74 -2.84 34.07
C TRP A 98 5.52 -2.25 33.35
N THR A 99 4.47 -1.90 34.10
CA THR A 99 3.24 -1.34 33.52
C THR A 99 3.52 0.06 33.01
N LEU A 100 4.15 0.92 33.83
CA LEU A 100 4.56 2.26 33.43
C LEU A 100 5.61 2.24 32.32
N GLY A 101 6.56 1.30 32.36
CA GLY A 101 7.53 1.10 31.28
C GLY A 101 6.86 0.78 29.96
N THR A 102 5.87 -0.12 29.96
CA THR A 102 5.08 -0.47 28.77
C THR A 102 4.29 0.74 28.24
N VAL A 103 3.62 1.48 29.12
CA VAL A 103 2.88 2.70 28.76
C VAL A 103 3.82 3.74 28.15
N ALA A 104 5.00 3.96 28.75
CA ALA A 104 5.96 4.94 28.25
C ALA A 104 6.45 4.60 26.83
N VAL A 105 6.71 3.33 26.53
CA VAL A 105 7.11 2.87 25.18
C VAL A 105 5.97 3.11 24.17
N LEU A 106 4.72 2.79 24.52
CA LEU A 106 3.58 3.02 23.64
C LEU A 106 3.32 4.51 23.38
N VAL A 107 3.41 5.34 24.42
CA VAL A 107 3.28 6.80 24.28
C VAL A 107 4.40 7.36 23.43
N PHE A 108 5.63 6.86 23.59
CA PHE A 108 6.76 7.25 22.75
C PHE A 108 6.53 6.93 21.26
N ILE A 109 6.09 5.70 20.94
CA ILE A 109 5.75 5.31 19.56
C ILE A 109 4.62 6.19 19.00
N ALA A 110 3.56 6.42 19.79
CA ALA A 110 2.45 7.28 19.39
C ALA A 110 2.89 8.73 19.16
N TYR A 111 3.82 9.25 19.97
CA TYR A 111 4.38 10.59 19.79
C TYR A 111 5.13 10.71 18.47
N ILE A 112 6.03 9.75 18.15
CA ILE A 112 6.77 9.75 16.88
C ILE A 112 5.83 9.63 15.67
N GLN A 113 4.76 8.86 15.79
CA GLN A 113 3.73 8.75 14.75
C GLN A 113 3.00 10.07 14.46
N LEU A 114 2.88 10.95 15.46
CA LEU A 114 2.16 12.21 15.36
C LEU A 114 3.06 13.42 15.09
N VAL A 115 4.33 13.36 15.50
CA VAL A 115 5.28 14.47 15.44
C VAL A 115 6.38 14.18 14.42
N GLY A 116 6.46 15.00 13.36
CA GLY A 116 7.45 14.89 12.27
C GLY A 116 6.80 14.69 10.90
N ASP A 117 7.54 14.10 9.95
CA ASP A 117 7.07 13.66 8.63
C ASP A 117 6.16 12.42 8.76
N SER A 118 5.08 12.56 9.53
CA SER A 118 4.12 11.50 9.79
C SER A 118 3.52 11.01 8.48
N SER A 119 3.86 9.77 8.09
CA SER A 119 3.28 9.14 6.91
C SER A 119 1.75 9.07 7.00
N TRP A 120 1.21 8.91 8.21
CA TRP A 120 -0.24 8.95 8.42
C TRP A 120 -0.84 10.32 8.08
N LEU A 121 -0.24 11.42 8.56
CA LEU A 121 -0.70 12.77 8.22
C LEU A 121 -0.53 13.05 6.74
N THR A 122 0.59 12.67 6.13
CA THR A 122 0.82 12.83 4.69
C THR A 122 -0.24 12.09 3.88
N ILE A 123 -0.56 10.84 4.23
CA ILE A 123 -1.62 10.04 3.58
C ILE A 123 -3.00 10.68 3.77
N LYS A 124 -3.33 11.19 4.96
CA LYS A 124 -4.65 11.74 5.24
C LYS A 124 -4.85 13.15 4.68
N ALA A 125 -3.87 14.04 4.87
CA ALA A 125 -3.93 15.42 4.43
C ALA A 125 -3.68 15.58 2.92
N GLY A 126 -2.86 14.69 2.34
CA GLY A 126 -2.58 14.67 0.90
C GLY A 126 -3.64 13.98 0.05
N TYR A 127 -4.75 13.54 0.66
CA TYR A 127 -5.83 12.86 -0.06
C TYR A 127 -6.42 13.80 -1.14
N PRO A 128 -6.35 13.43 -2.44
CA PRO A 128 -6.57 14.35 -3.55
C PRO A 128 -8.05 14.50 -3.93
N GLU A 129 -8.97 14.20 -3.02
CA GLU A 129 -10.41 14.38 -3.22
C GLU A 129 -11.06 14.86 -1.93
N LYS A 130 -11.74 16.00 -1.99
CA LYS A 130 -12.38 16.64 -0.83
C LYS A 130 -13.82 16.95 -1.18
N ASP A 131 -14.75 16.53 -0.31
CA ASP A 131 -16.19 16.72 -0.49
C ASP A 131 -16.71 16.21 -1.86
N GLY A 132 -16.14 15.11 -2.35
CA GLY A 132 -16.48 14.51 -3.65
C GLY A 132 -15.88 15.21 -4.87
N VAL A 133 -15.06 16.23 -4.66
CA VAL A 133 -14.35 16.97 -5.72
C VAL A 133 -12.90 16.54 -5.74
N VAL A 134 -12.48 15.90 -6.83
CA VAL A 134 -11.08 15.53 -7.07
C VAL A 134 -10.21 16.78 -7.28
N GLU A 135 -8.97 16.80 -6.85
CA GLU A 135 -8.10 17.95 -7.09
C GLU A 135 -7.67 18.01 -8.58
N PRO A 136 -7.65 19.19 -9.22
CA PRO A 136 -7.21 19.32 -10.61
C PRO A 136 -5.79 18.77 -10.80
N GLY A 137 -5.57 18.06 -11.91
CA GLY A 137 -4.29 17.42 -12.20
C GLY A 137 -4.10 16.04 -11.55
N THR A 138 -5.05 15.57 -10.73
CA THR A 138 -5.06 14.18 -10.24
C THR A 138 -5.33 13.21 -11.38
N PHE A 139 -4.57 12.12 -11.41
CA PHE A 139 -4.73 11.01 -12.34
C PHE A 139 -5.64 9.95 -11.74
N VAL A 140 -6.78 9.68 -12.37
CA VAL A 140 -7.78 8.73 -11.85
C VAL A 140 -7.75 7.43 -12.65
N VAL A 141 -7.72 6.29 -11.95
CA VAL A 141 -7.79 4.95 -12.55
C VAL A 141 -8.88 4.15 -11.85
N ARG A 142 -9.73 3.47 -12.61
CA ARG A 142 -10.68 2.50 -12.05
C ARG A 142 -10.05 1.12 -12.09
N VAL A 143 -9.98 0.47 -10.93
CA VAL A 143 -9.37 -0.86 -10.78
C VAL A 143 -10.44 -1.84 -10.35
N TYR A 144 -10.59 -2.88 -11.16
CA TYR A 144 -11.54 -3.95 -10.93
C TYR A 144 -10.84 -5.25 -10.58
N GLY A 145 -11.23 -5.85 -9.45
CA GLY A 145 -10.84 -7.20 -9.07
C GLY A 145 -11.90 -8.21 -9.47
N GLU A 146 -11.50 -9.28 -10.15
CA GLU A 146 -12.32 -10.43 -10.55
C GLU A 146 -11.58 -11.72 -10.14
N GLN A 147 -12.27 -12.87 -10.06
CA GLN A 147 -11.64 -14.17 -9.79
C GLN A 147 -11.04 -14.79 -11.08
N PHE A 148 -9.72 -14.84 -11.29
CA PHE A 148 -8.61 -14.23 -10.57
C PHE A 148 -7.85 -13.35 -11.56
N ALA A 149 -8.37 -12.14 -11.80
CA ALA A 149 -7.87 -11.19 -12.77
C ALA A 149 -8.06 -9.75 -12.28
N TRP A 150 -7.15 -8.87 -12.70
CA TRP A 150 -7.22 -7.44 -12.45
C TRP A 150 -7.45 -6.70 -13.77
N HIS A 151 -8.35 -5.71 -13.75
CA HIS A 151 -8.61 -4.85 -14.90
C HIS A 151 -8.40 -3.38 -14.52
N PHE A 152 -7.48 -2.73 -15.22
CA PHE A 152 -7.13 -1.33 -15.02
C PHE A 152 -7.77 -0.50 -16.11
N ASN A 153 -8.85 0.19 -15.77
CA ASN A 153 -9.61 1.04 -16.69
C ASN A 153 -9.14 2.50 -16.59
N TYR A 154 -8.84 3.09 -17.75
CA TYR A 154 -8.43 4.48 -17.92
C TYR A 154 -9.49 5.23 -18.73
N PRO A 155 -9.77 6.50 -18.39
CA PRO A 155 -10.80 7.27 -19.06
C PRO A 155 -10.44 7.50 -20.53
N GLY A 156 -11.46 7.72 -21.35
CA GLY A 156 -11.30 8.11 -22.74
C GLY A 156 -10.56 9.43 -22.92
N LYS A 157 -10.28 9.79 -24.18
CA LYS A 157 -9.54 11.03 -24.53
C LYS A 157 -10.24 12.32 -24.07
N ASP A 158 -11.54 12.26 -23.79
CA ASP A 158 -12.34 13.33 -23.22
C ASP A 158 -12.19 13.47 -21.69
N GLY A 159 -11.38 12.60 -21.06
CA GLY A 159 -11.13 12.59 -19.62
C GLY A 159 -12.32 12.09 -18.82
N LYS A 160 -13.26 11.38 -19.44
CA LYS A 160 -14.42 10.79 -18.78
C LYS A 160 -14.37 9.27 -18.91
N PHE A 161 -14.78 8.59 -17.85
CA PHE A 161 -14.99 7.15 -17.91
C PHE A 161 -16.32 6.85 -18.59
N GLU A 162 -16.34 5.77 -19.34
CA GLU A 162 -17.57 5.23 -19.88
C GLU A 162 -18.46 4.59 -18.82
N ASP A 163 -19.76 4.55 -19.14
CA ASP A 163 -20.74 3.87 -18.32
C ASP A 163 -20.48 2.37 -18.33
N GLN A 164 -20.63 1.76 -17.15
CA GLN A 164 -20.42 0.35 -16.94
C GLN A 164 -21.75 -0.30 -16.58
N ARG A 165 -22.10 -1.40 -17.27
CA ARG A 165 -23.26 -2.22 -16.90
C ARG A 165 -22.90 -3.68 -16.94
N HIS A 166 -23.42 -4.40 -15.96
CA HIS A 166 -23.25 -5.84 -15.87
C HIS A 166 -23.72 -6.57 -17.13
N SER A 167 -24.80 -6.10 -17.75
CA SER A 167 -25.38 -6.65 -18.98
C SER A 167 -24.47 -6.54 -20.22
N PHE A 168 -23.46 -5.67 -20.20
CA PHE A 168 -22.55 -5.46 -21.33
C PHE A 168 -21.28 -6.32 -21.23
N LYS A 169 -21.12 -7.07 -20.15
CA LYS A 169 -19.98 -7.94 -19.99
C LYS A 169 -19.97 -9.05 -21.03
N SER A 170 -18.77 -9.34 -21.54
CA SER A 170 -18.53 -10.40 -22.51
C SER A 170 -17.07 -10.86 -22.40
N PRO A 171 -16.65 -11.95 -23.08
CA PRO A 171 -15.26 -12.38 -23.07
C PRO A 171 -14.26 -11.31 -23.54
N THR A 172 -14.70 -10.37 -24.38
CA THR A 172 -13.88 -9.23 -24.87
C THR A 172 -14.14 -7.92 -24.13
N ASN A 173 -15.15 -7.89 -23.24
CA ASN A 173 -15.52 -6.74 -22.42
C ASN A 173 -15.72 -7.18 -20.95
N PRO A 174 -14.67 -7.61 -20.25
CA PRO A 174 -14.81 -8.25 -18.94
C PRO A 174 -15.37 -7.33 -17.85
N ILE A 175 -15.17 -6.01 -18.00
CA ILE A 175 -15.72 -5.03 -17.06
C ILE A 175 -17.11 -4.51 -17.49
N GLY A 176 -17.55 -4.71 -18.74
CA GLY A 176 -18.90 -4.35 -19.17
C GLY A 176 -19.08 -2.85 -19.49
N LEU A 177 -18.14 -2.26 -20.22
CA LEU A 177 -18.28 -0.89 -20.74
C LEU A 177 -19.36 -0.82 -21.82
N ASP A 178 -20.15 0.26 -21.85
CA ASP A 178 -21.14 0.53 -22.90
C ASP A 178 -20.47 0.71 -24.27
N VAL A 179 -19.37 1.48 -24.30
CA VAL A 179 -18.54 1.69 -25.50
C VAL A 179 -17.09 1.27 -25.22
N PRO A 180 -16.74 -0.03 -25.37
CA PRO A 180 -15.42 -0.55 -24.99
C PRO A 180 -14.23 0.11 -25.68
N ALA A 181 -14.42 0.68 -26.86
CA ALA A 181 -13.36 1.33 -27.64
C ALA A 181 -12.99 2.74 -27.15
N LYS A 182 -13.80 3.35 -26.27
CA LYS A 182 -13.57 4.72 -25.82
C LYS A 182 -12.63 4.80 -24.63
N ASP A 183 -12.85 3.96 -23.63
CA ASP A 183 -11.93 3.77 -22.50
C ASP A 183 -10.82 2.79 -22.87
N LYS A 184 -9.71 2.81 -22.12
CA LYS A 184 -8.63 1.82 -22.29
C LYS A 184 -8.59 0.91 -21.07
N VAL A 185 -8.61 -0.40 -21.29
CA VAL A 185 -8.50 -1.41 -20.23
C VAL A 185 -7.20 -2.20 -20.41
N LEU A 186 -6.36 -2.22 -19.38
CA LEU A 186 -5.09 -2.95 -19.38
C LEU A 186 -5.07 -4.04 -18.30
N PRO A 187 -4.27 -5.11 -18.47
CA PRO A 187 -4.02 -6.11 -17.43
C PRO A 187 -2.94 -5.65 -16.43
N LYS A 188 -2.34 -4.47 -16.64
CA LYS A 188 -1.30 -3.89 -15.79
C LYS A 188 -1.62 -2.43 -15.47
N LEU A 189 -1.29 -2.01 -14.25
CA LEU A 189 -1.36 -0.60 -13.86
C LEU A 189 -0.19 0.17 -14.49
N VAL A 190 -0.49 1.30 -15.11
CA VAL A 190 0.48 2.23 -15.70
C VAL A 190 0.05 3.62 -15.28
N VAL A 191 0.92 4.31 -14.56
CA VAL A 191 0.63 5.60 -13.95
C VAL A 191 1.82 6.54 -14.15
N PRO A 192 1.58 7.86 -14.25
CA PRO A 192 2.65 8.85 -14.33
C PRO A 192 3.35 9.02 -12.99
N GLU A 193 4.60 9.47 -13.02
CA GLU A 193 5.32 9.88 -11.82
C GLU A 193 4.95 11.29 -11.37
N ASN A 194 5.23 11.61 -10.11
CA ASN A 194 5.11 12.96 -9.54
C ASN A 194 3.72 13.61 -9.71
N VAL A 195 2.68 12.79 -9.90
CA VAL A 195 1.28 13.22 -9.99
C VAL A 195 0.48 12.46 -8.93
N ASN A 196 -0.52 13.10 -8.34
CA ASN A 196 -1.46 12.43 -7.44
C ASN A 196 -2.25 11.39 -8.24
N ILE A 197 -2.21 10.14 -7.80
CA ILE A 197 -2.95 9.05 -8.42
C ILE A 197 -4.05 8.64 -7.46
N LEU A 198 -5.29 8.67 -7.93
CA LEU A 198 -6.47 8.22 -7.21
C LEU A 198 -6.99 6.95 -7.90
N ILE A 199 -7.05 5.85 -7.15
CA ILE A 199 -7.62 4.60 -7.60
C ILE A 199 -9.03 4.44 -7.04
N GLU A 200 -9.98 4.18 -7.92
CA GLU A 200 -11.33 3.73 -7.59
C GLU A 200 -11.41 2.20 -7.66
N LEU A 201 -11.63 1.56 -6.52
CA LEU A 201 -11.53 0.12 -6.33
C LEU A 201 -12.92 -0.53 -6.31
N ASN A 202 -13.14 -1.51 -7.19
CA ASN A 202 -14.44 -2.19 -7.31
C ASN A 202 -14.26 -3.71 -7.50
N SER A 203 -14.96 -4.52 -6.71
CA SER A 203 -15.00 -5.97 -6.93
C SER A 203 -16.10 -6.33 -7.93
N LEU A 204 -15.77 -7.20 -8.90
CA LEU A 204 -16.66 -7.67 -9.95
C LEU A 204 -16.83 -9.18 -9.91
N GLY A 205 -18.05 -9.61 -10.23
CA GLY A 205 -18.35 -10.99 -10.59
C GLY A 205 -17.76 -11.35 -11.96
N LYS A 206 -17.30 -12.59 -12.10
CA LYS A 206 -16.76 -13.12 -13.35
C LYS A 206 -17.88 -13.53 -14.29
N TYR A 207 -17.73 -13.23 -15.58
CA TYR A 207 -18.62 -13.76 -16.62
C TYR A 207 -18.27 -15.22 -16.95
N ASP A 208 -19.25 -16.10 -16.91
CA ASP A 208 -19.14 -17.48 -17.37
C ASP A 208 -19.78 -17.62 -18.76
N ALA A 209 -18.94 -17.84 -19.77
CA ALA A 209 -19.38 -17.97 -21.15
C ALA A 209 -20.13 -19.29 -21.43
N ASN A 210 -20.01 -20.32 -20.57
CA ASN A 210 -20.70 -21.59 -20.78
C ASN A 210 -22.16 -21.53 -20.34
N THR A 211 -22.43 -20.78 -19.27
CA THR A 211 -23.76 -20.63 -18.68
C THR A 211 -24.41 -19.30 -19.01
N GLU A 212 -23.69 -18.38 -19.65
CA GLU A 212 -24.10 -16.99 -19.89
C GLU A 212 -24.53 -16.27 -18.60
N THR A 213 -23.95 -16.66 -17.47
CA THR A 213 -24.24 -16.11 -16.14
C THR A 213 -22.99 -15.47 -15.52
N TYR A 214 -23.16 -14.94 -14.30
CA TYR A 214 -22.11 -14.24 -13.59
C TYR A 214 -21.92 -14.83 -12.20
N THR A 215 -20.66 -14.92 -11.77
CA THR A 215 -20.36 -15.24 -10.38
C THR A 215 -20.67 -14.03 -9.50
N HIS A 216 -20.83 -14.29 -8.20
CA HIS A 216 -20.88 -13.19 -7.24
C HIS A 216 -19.49 -12.55 -7.10
N PRO A 217 -19.41 -11.21 -6.97
CA PRO A 217 -18.16 -10.56 -6.59
C PRO A 217 -17.68 -11.08 -5.23
N VAL A 218 -16.38 -11.26 -5.08
CA VAL A 218 -15.75 -11.69 -3.82
C VAL A 218 -14.78 -10.64 -3.30
N LEU A 219 -14.30 -10.84 -2.07
CA LEU A 219 -13.28 -9.96 -1.51
C LEU A 219 -11.95 -10.17 -2.24
N HIS A 220 -11.34 -9.06 -2.66
CA HIS A 220 -9.96 -9.00 -3.12
C HIS A 220 -9.19 -7.97 -2.29
N SER A 221 -7.87 -7.93 -2.43
CA SER A 221 -7.05 -6.92 -1.78
C SER A 221 -6.02 -6.40 -2.78
N PHE A 222 -6.07 -5.11 -3.08
CA PHE A 222 -5.09 -4.45 -3.93
C PHE A 222 -3.90 -4.08 -3.06
N PHE A 223 -2.76 -4.73 -3.30
CA PHE A 223 -1.56 -4.54 -2.50
C PHE A 223 -0.34 -4.28 -3.39
N SER A 224 0.46 -3.27 -3.03
CA SER A 224 1.79 -3.10 -3.60
C SER A 224 2.79 -2.84 -2.49
N PRO A 225 3.76 -3.77 -2.27
CA PRO A 225 4.84 -3.56 -1.32
C PRO A 225 5.59 -2.27 -1.60
N ASN A 226 6.00 -2.01 -2.84
CA ASN A 226 6.77 -0.82 -3.20
C ASN A 226 6.05 0.51 -2.89
N LEU A 227 4.72 0.51 -2.94
CA LEU A 227 3.91 1.67 -2.57
C LEU A 227 3.64 1.78 -1.06
N ARG A 228 3.93 0.73 -0.28
CA ARG A 228 3.50 0.56 1.13
C ARG A 228 2.00 0.77 1.29
N LEU A 229 1.24 0.23 0.34
CA LEU A 229 -0.16 0.52 0.17
C LEU A 229 -0.98 -0.76 0.04
N LYS A 230 -2.07 -0.84 0.80
CA LYS A 230 -3.02 -1.94 0.75
C LYS A 230 -4.45 -1.42 0.91
N GLN A 231 -5.37 -1.92 0.09
CA GLN A 231 -6.80 -1.65 0.26
C GLN A 231 -7.65 -2.82 -0.24
N ASP A 232 -8.62 -3.21 0.58
CA ASP A 232 -9.53 -4.28 0.23
C ASP A 232 -10.61 -3.78 -0.73
N LEU A 233 -10.93 -4.62 -1.71
CA LEU A 233 -12.06 -4.49 -2.61
C LEU A 233 -13.21 -5.30 -2.00
N VAL A 234 -14.06 -4.62 -1.25
CA VAL A 234 -15.22 -5.25 -0.64
C VAL A 234 -16.38 -5.20 -1.63
N PRO A 235 -17.02 -6.36 -1.95
CA PRO A 235 -18.20 -6.38 -2.80
C PRO A 235 -19.25 -5.36 -2.39
N TYR A 236 -19.80 -4.64 -3.38
CA TYR A 236 -20.85 -3.62 -3.21
C TYR A 236 -20.44 -2.39 -2.37
N HIS A 237 -19.17 -2.28 -1.98
CA HIS A 237 -18.64 -1.13 -1.24
C HIS A 237 -17.43 -0.60 -1.99
N PRO A 238 -17.65 0.29 -2.99
CA PRO A 238 -16.56 0.90 -3.73
C PRO A 238 -15.57 1.58 -2.79
N GLY A 239 -14.31 1.21 -2.93
CA GLY A 239 -13.21 1.79 -2.17
C GLY A 239 -12.49 2.85 -2.97
N LYS A 240 -11.74 3.72 -2.29
CA LYS A 240 -10.78 4.61 -2.93
C LYS A 240 -9.48 4.57 -2.19
N ILE A 241 -8.38 4.67 -2.94
CA ILE A 241 -7.06 4.83 -2.36
C ILE A 241 -6.22 5.74 -3.25
N TRP A 242 -5.24 6.40 -2.66
CA TRP A 242 -4.35 7.28 -3.40
C TRP A 242 -2.89 7.05 -3.06
N PHE A 243 -2.05 7.44 -4.00
CA PHE A 243 -0.62 7.52 -3.80
C PHE A 243 -0.01 8.51 -4.78
N LYS A 244 1.24 8.89 -4.52
CA LYS A 244 2.06 9.67 -5.43
C LYS A 244 3.42 8.99 -5.52
N ILE A 245 3.90 8.75 -6.74
CA ILE A 245 5.22 8.16 -6.99
C ILE A 245 6.27 9.27 -6.93
N LYS A 246 7.41 9.00 -6.26
CA LYS A 246 8.56 9.91 -6.20
C LYS A 246 9.10 10.19 -7.60
N GLN A 247 9.54 11.42 -7.84
CA GLN A 247 10.11 11.78 -9.13
C GLN A 247 11.43 11.04 -9.37
N GLY A 248 11.61 10.46 -10.57
CA GLY A 248 12.85 9.78 -10.95
C GLY A 248 12.90 8.30 -10.55
N THR A 249 11.76 7.71 -10.17
CA THR A 249 11.66 6.30 -9.78
C THR A 249 11.39 5.38 -10.98
N ALA A 250 10.88 5.95 -12.08
CA ALA A 250 10.56 5.27 -13.31
C ALA A 250 11.83 5.13 -14.12
N ARG A 251 12.54 4.02 -13.90
CA ARG A 251 13.56 3.58 -14.85
C ARG A 251 12.87 2.87 -16.00
N GLU A 252 13.32 3.13 -17.22
CA GLU A 252 12.76 2.51 -18.41
C GLU A 252 12.83 0.98 -18.30
N GLY A 253 11.67 0.31 -18.34
CA GLY A 253 11.56 -1.15 -18.25
C GLY A 253 11.40 -1.72 -16.84
N GLU A 254 11.52 -0.93 -15.76
CA GLU A 254 11.23 -1.41 -14.41
C GLU A 254 9.72 -1.68 -14.24
N LYS A 255 9.41 -2.84 -13.65
CA LYS A 255 8.05 -3.28 -13.34
C LYS A 255 7.96 -3.53 -11.85
N TYR A 256 6.95 -2.93 -11.24
CA TYR A 256 6.64 -3.13 -9.83
C TYR A 256 5.46 -4.10 -9.71
N GLU A 257 5.56 -5.02 -8.78
CA GLU A 257 4.53 -6.03 -8.56
C GLU A 257 3.33 -5.42 -7.82
N ILE A 258 2.14 -5.78 -8.29
CA ILE A 258 0.86 -5.53 -7.63
C ILE A 258 0.25 -6.91 -7.41
N VAL A 259 -0.07 -7.20 -6.16
CA VAL A 259 -0.65 -8.46 -5.70
C VAL A 259 -2.13 -8.26 -5.41
#